data_AF-A0A0B8P479-F1
#
_entry.id   AF-A0A0B8P479-F1
#
_cell.length_a   1.000
_cell.length_b   1.000
_cell.length_c   1.000
_cell.angle_alpha   90.00
_cell.angle_beta   90.00
_cell.angle_gamma   90.00
#
_symmetry.space_group_name_H-M   'P 1'
#
loop_
_entity.id
_entity.type
_entity.pdbx_description
1 polymer ?
#
loop_
_entity_poly.entity_id
_entity_poly.type
_entity_poly.pdbx_seq_one_letter_code
_entity_poly.pdbx_strand_id
1 'polypeptide(L)'
;MQKRGVHLLSGVSYEKIDKLGLHVTVEGAKEVLDVDSVVICAGQVSVRPFESHWEGRPVHVIGGADEAGELDAVRAIRQGFEIATQI
;
A
#
# COMPACT_ATOMS: atom_id res chain seq x y z
N MET A 1 -9.63 -13.70 12.74
CA MET A 1 -8.20 -13.98 12.52
C MET A 1 -7.66 -14.99 13.52
N GLN A 2 -7.69 -14.73 14.84
CA GLN A 2 -7.17 -15.68 15.84
C GLN A 2 -7.84 -17.07 15.83
N LYS A 3 -9.17 -17.15 15.67
CA LYS A 3 -9.88 -18.44 15.50
C LYS A 3 -9.44 -19.25 14.28
N ARG A 4 -8.69 -18.64 13.35
CA ARG A 4 -8.11 -19.26 12.16
C ARG A 4 -6.60 -19.48 12.29
N GLY A 5 -6.03 -19.37 13.50
CA GLY A 5 -4.60 -19.57 13.76
C GLY A 5 -3.70 -18.40 13.35
N VAL A 6 -4.26 -17.21 13.10
CA VAL A 6 -3.46 -16.03 12.74
C VAL A 6 -2.90 -15.37 14.01
N HIS A 7 -1.58 -15.25 14.07
CA HIS A 7 -0.87 -14.49 15.10
C HIS A 7 -0.83 -13.01 14.72
N LEU A 8 -1.21 -12.14 15.65
CA LEU A 8 -1.20 -10.69 15.48
C LEU A 8 -0.15 -10.11 16.44
N LEU A 9 0.88 -9.49 15.88
CA LEU A 9 1.94 -8.81 16.64
C LEU A 9 1.78 -7.30 16.45
N SER A 10 1.85 -6.54 17.53
CA SER A 10 1.81 -5.07 17.55
C SER A 10 3.09 -4.50 18.15
N GLY A 11 3.41 -3.24 17.86
CA GLY A 11 4.64 -2.61 18.38
C GLY A 11 5.93 -3.23 17.81
N VAL A 12 5.83 -3.82 16.61
CA VAL A 12 6.93 -4.52 15.94
C VAL A 12 7.83 -3.51 15.22
N SER A 13 9.14 -3.62 15.42
CA SER A 13 10.15 -2.99 14.57
C SER A 13 10.75 -4.02 13.62
N TYR A 14 10.76 -3.74 12.32
CA TYR A 14 11.32 -4.63 11.31
C TYR A 14 12.80 -4.30 11.09
N GLU A 15 13.69 -5.29 11.24
CA GLU A 15 15.14 -5.08 11.12
C GLU A 15 15.67 -5.48 9.74
N LYS A 16 15.41 -6.73 9.32
CA LYS A 16 15.88 -7.25 8.02
C LYS A 16 15.14 -8.53 7.63
N ILE A 17 15.30 -8.92 6.37
CA ILE A 17 14.88 -10.21 5.82
C ILE A 17 16.13 -10.92 5.32
N ASP A 18 16.35 -12.16 5.75
CA ASP A 18 17.42 -13.01 5.22
C ASP A 18 17.00 -14.49 5.17
N LYS A 19 17.95 -15.40 4.96
CA LYS A 19 17.69 -16.84 4.81
C LYS A 19 17.10 -17.50 6.06
N LEU A 20 17.20 -16.86 7.22
CA LEU A 20 16.61 -17.35 8.48
C LEU A 20 15.18 -16.85 8.67
N GLY A 21 14.69 -15.94 7.82
CA GLY A 21 13.34 -15.38 7.90
C GLY A 21 13.31 -13.88 8.15
N LEU A 22 12.26 -13.42 8.84
CA LEU A 22 12.01 -12.00 9.13
C LEU A 22 12.51 -11.66 10.53
N HIS A 23 13.52 -10.79 10.61
CA HIS A 23 14.10 -10.32 11.86
C HIS A 23 13.30 -9.13 12.37
N VAL A 24 12.80 -9.23 13.60
CA VAL A 24 11.98 -8.22 14.25
C VAL A 24 12.43 -7.94 15.68
N THR A 25 12.10 -6.76 16.17
CA THR A 25 12.08 -6.46 17.59
C THR A 25 10.63 -6.26 18.03
N VAL A 26 10.18 -7.04 19.02
CA VAL A 26 8.85 -6.92 19.63
C VAL A 26 9.05 -6.56 21.09
N GLU A 27 8.50 -5.41 21.51
CA GLU A 27 8.63 -4.91 22.89
C GLU A 27 10.09 -4.83 23.41
N GLY A 28 11.04 -4.55 22.50
CA GLY A 28 12.47 -4.45 22.81
C GLY A 28 13.25 -5.77 22.80
N ALA A 29 12.57 -6.91 22.60
CA ALA A 29 13.20 -8.21 22.44
C ALA A 29 13.37 -8.56 20.95
N LYS A 30 14.57 -9.03 20.58
CA LYS A 30 14.88 -9.48 19.22
C LYS A 30 14.39 -10.90 18.99
N GLU A 31 13.71 -11.11 17.87
CA GLU A 31 13.18 -12.39 17.42
C GLU A 31 13.40 -12.56 15.91
N VAL A 32 13.56 -13.82 15.48
CA VAL A 32 13.54 -14.18 14.06
C VAL A 32 12.31 -15.03 13.81
N LEU A 33 11.40 -14.52 12.98
CA LEU A 33 10.24 -15.26 12.51
C LEU A 33 10.69 -16.14 11.35
N ASP A 34 10.80 -17.45 11.60
CA ASP A 34 11.11 -18.46 10.59
C ASP A 34 9.88 -18.67 9.70
N VAL A 35 9.89 -18.01 8.53
CA VAL A 35 8.78 -18.00 7.58
C VAL A 35 9.28 -18.22 6.17
N ASP A 36 8.50 -18.99 5.39
CA ASP A 36 8.81 -19.26 3.99
C ASP A 36 8.57 -18.05 3.07
N SER A 37 7.71 -17.12 3.50
CA SER A 37 7.27 -15.99 2.67
C SER A 37 6.95 -14.77 3.52
N VAL A 38 7.37 -13.60 3.01
CA VAL A 38 7.05 -12.30 3.60
C VAL A 38 6.21 -11.52 2.58
N VAL A 39 4.96 -11.23 2.95
CA VAL A 39 4.06 -10.42 2.14
C VAL A 39 4.09 -8.99 2.64
N ILE A 40 4.47 -8.04 1.78
CA ILE A 40 4.58 -6.62 2.15
C ILE A 40 3.25 -5.92 1.86
N CYS A 41 2.52 -5.60 2.93
CA CYS A 41 1.29 -4.81 2.89
C CYS A 41 1.51 -3.42 3.54
N ALA A 42 2.57 -2.71 3.13
CA ALA A 42 3.05 -1.47 3.76
C ALA A 42 2.41 -0.19 3.19
N GLY A 43 1.15 -0.27 2.77
CA GLY A 43 0.46 0.83 2.09
C GLY A 43 0.76 0.90 0.59
N GLN A 44 0.50 2.08 0.02
CA GLN A 44 0.48 2.32 -1.42
C GLN A 44 1.01 3.71 -1.75
N VAL A 45 1.55 3.90 -2.95
CA VAL A 45 2.08 5.19 -3.45
C VAL A 45 1.42 5.54 -4.78
N SER A 46 1.13 6.81 -5.00
CA SER A 46 0.55 7.27 -6.26
C SER A 46 1.51 7.02 -7.44
N VAL A 47 0.98 6.53 -8.56
CA VAL A 47 1.76 6.19 -9.75
C VAL A 47 1.24 7.00 -10.94
N ARG A 48 2.07 7.92 -11.44
CA ARG A 48 1.73 8.88 -12.51
C ARG A 48 2.74 8.92 -13.67
N PRO A 49 3.12 7.77 -14.27
CA PRO A 49 4.20 7.72 -15.25
C PRO A 49 3.89 8.50 -16.54
N PHE A 50 2.62 8.77 -16.83
CA PHE A 50 2.19 9.33 -18.10
C PHE A 50 1.71 10.78 -18.04
N GLU A 51 1.66 11.42 -16.86
CA GLU A 51 1.06 12.77 -16.74
C GLU A 51 1.79 13.79 -17.63
N SER A 52 3.11 13.67 -17.73
CA SER A 52 3.97 14.54 -18.54
C SER A 52 4.00 14.21 -20.03
N HIS A 53 3.39 13.10 -20.47
CA HIS A 53 3.51 12.63 -21.86
C HIS A 53 2.55 13.34 -22.83
N TRP A 54 1.69 14.22 -22.33
CA TRP A 54 0.57 14.78 -23.09
C TRP A 54 0.70 16.29 -23.31
N GLU A 55 1.91 16.77 -23.59
CA GLU A 55 2.18 18.19 -23.81
C GLU A 55 1.14 18.85 -24.73
N GLY A 56 0.58 19.97 -24.27
CA GLY A 56 -0.41 20.75 -25.01
C GLY A 56 -1.84 20.19 -25.00
N ARG A 57 -2.14 19.14 -24.22
CA ARG A 57 -3.50 18.60 -24.06
C ARG A 57 -3.93 18.59 -22.58
N PRO A 58 -5.22 18.87 -22.27
CA PRO A 58 -5.75 18.69 -20.92
C PRO A 58 -5.67 17.22 -20.51
N VAL A 59 -5.16 16.98 -19.29
CA VAL A 59 -5.12 15.65 -18.67
C VAL A 59 -5.79 15.71 -17.31
N HIS A 60 -6.60 14.71 -17.02
CA HIS A 60 -7.23 14.50 -15.73
C HIS A 60 -6.59 13.29 -15.05
N VAL A 61 -6.19 13.43 -13.79
CA VAL A 61 -5.67 12.34 -12.94
C VAL A 61 -6.69 12.09 -11.83
N ILE A 62 -7.12 10.84 -11.63
CA ILE A 62 -8.14 10.44 -10.65
C ILE A 62 -7.74 9.14 -9.93
N GLY A 63 -8.44 8.83 -8.85
CA GLY A 63 -8.28 7.60 -8.06
C GLY A 63 -6.89 7.46 -7.46
N GLY A 64 -6.40 6.23 -7.32
CA GLY A 64 -5.08 5.96 -6.73
C GLY A 64 -3.90 6.56 -7.50
N ALA A 65 -4.08 6.90 -8.79
CA ALA A 65 -3.06 7.65 -9.53
C ALA A 65 -2.96 9.10 -9.03
N ASP A 66 -4.09 9.71 -8.66
CA ASP A 66 -4.11 11.02 -8.01
C ASP A 66 -3.58 10.87 -6.57
N GLU A 67 -4.24 10.08 -5.74
CA GLU A 67 -3.86 9.91 -4.35
C GLU A 67 -4.01 8.46 -3.92
N ALA A 68 -2.92 7.75 -3.64
CA ALA A 68 -2.99 6.41 -3.08
C ALA A 68 -3.36 6.45 -1.57
N GLY A 69 -4.32 5.65 -1.12
CA GLY A 69 -4.83 5.67 0.27
C GLY A 69 -5.93 4.65 0.59
N GLU A 70 -6.37 4.62 1.85
CA GLU A 70 -7.16 3.49 2.40
C GLU A 70 -8.62 3.38 1.91
N LEU A 71 -9.17 4.43 1.28
CA LEU A 71 -10.56 4.43 0.78
C LEU A 71 -10.66 4.70 -0.73
N ASP A 72 -9.81 4.03 -1.49
CA ASP A 72 -9.54 4.40 -2.88
C ASP A 72 -10.74 4.21 -3.82
N ALA A 73 -11.48 3.09 -3.72
CA ALA A 73 -12.50 2.75 -4.71
C ALA A 73 -13.65 3.77 -4.77
N VAL A 74 -14.21 4.18 -3.62
CA VAL A 74 -15.34 5.14 -3.58
C VAL A 74 -14.91 6.50 -4.11
N ARG A 75 -13.73 6.98 -3.70
CA ARG A 75 -13.18 8.26 -4.16
C ARG A 75 -12.86 8.21 -5.65
N ALA A 76 -12.21 7.16 -6.13
CA ALA A 76 -11.85 6.97 -7.54
C ALA A 76 -13.10 7.00 -8.43
N ILE A 77 -14.16 6.29 -8.04
CA ILE A 77 -15.43 6.26 -8.77
C ILE A 77 -16.06 7.66 -8.79
N ARG A 78 -16.10 8.36 -7.64
CA ARG A 78 -16.66 9.71 -7.54
C ARG A 78 -15.89 10.70 -8.43
N GLN A 79 -14.56 10.73 -8.34
CA GLN A 79 -13.73 11.61 -9.16
C GLN A 79 -13.93 11.34 -10.66
N GLY A 80 -14.02 10.07 -11.06
CA GLY A 80 -14.31 9.70 -12.45
C GLY A 80 -15.68 10.19 -12.91
N PHE A 81 -16.71 10.05 -12.07
CA PHE A 81 -18.05 10.56 -12.36
C PHE A 81 -18.08 12.09 -12.47
N GLU A 82 -17.49 12.80 -11.50
CA GLU A 82 -17.42 14.27 -11.49
C GLU A 82 -16.77 14.80 -12.76
N ILE A 83 -15.63 14.23 -13.19
CA ILE A 83 -14.95 14.65 -14.42
C ILE A 83 -15.80 14.35 -15.66
N ALA A 84 -16.45 13.19 -15.72
CA ALA A 84 -17.33 12.85 -16.84
C ALA A 84 -18.52 13.83 -17.00
N THR A 85 -18.95 14.51 -15.92
CA THR A 85 -20.02 15.52 -16.00
C THR A 85 -19.53 16.92 -16.43
N GLN A 86 -18.22 17.13 -16.49
CA GLN A 86 -17.59 18.43 -16.81
C GLN A 86 -16.99 18.48 -18.23
N ILE A 87 -16.99 17.34 -18.95
CA ILE A 87 -16.51 17.19 -20.33
C ILE A 87 -17.72 17.11 -21.26
#